data_AF-A0AAV7B385-F1
#
_entry.id   AF-A0AAV7B385-F1
#
_cell.length_a   1.000
_cell.length_b   1.000
_cell.length_c   1.000
_cell.angle_alpha   90.00
_cell.angle_beta   90.00
_cell.angle_gamma   90.00
#
_symmetry.space_group_name_H-M   'P 1'
#
loop_
_entity.id
_entity.type
_entity.pdbx_description
1 polymer ?
#
loop_
_entity_poly.entity_id
_entity_poly.type
_entity_poly.pdbx_seq_one_letter_code
_entity_poly.pdbx_strand_id
1 'polypeptide(L)'
;MDRNQELIGKITMQAMEIMDVMELKEEELRLIRNLLGIRPLALEECKSESFSPVACYSQFSNGLKSMHSLLSSAHLYTEVDLTDLLYDLLEFISNVEEMMTAQGIPIDTHVPKKLPNGITEFQEKAGIFLILHDLCNAFNVFQKGLAAQWQ
;
A
#
# COMPACT_ATOMS: atom_id res chain seq x y z
N MET A 1 -3.77 -2.56 -20.50
CA MET A 1 -4.60 -2.81 -19.30
C MET A 1 -4.14 -4.06 -18.53
N ASP A 2 -3.54 -5.07 -19.20
CA ASP A 2 -3.04 -6.32 -18.55
C ASP A 2 -1.92 -6.13 -17.52
N ARG A 3 -0.87 -5.36 -17.85
CA ARG A 3 0.36 -5.31 -17.03
C ARG A 3 0.15 -4.81 -15.59
N ASN A 4 -0.75 -3.85 -15.38
CA ASN A 4 -1.06 -3.35 -14.04
C ASN A 4 -1.88 -4.35 -13.22
N GLN A 5 -2.74 -5.15 -13.85
CA GLN A 5 -3.49 -6.20 -13.16
C GLN A 5 -2.57 -7.35 -12.74
N GLU A 6 -1.65 -7.76 -13.61
CA GLU A 6 -0.61 -8.74 -13.29
C GLU A 6 0.27 -8.28 -12.13
N LEU A 7 0.73 -7.01 -12.17
CA LEU A 7 1.57 -6.45 -11.13
C LEU A 7 0.85 -6.35 -9.77
N ILE A 8 -0.44 -5.97 -9.76
CA ILE A 8 -1.26 -6.02 -8.54
C ILE A 8 -1.34 -7.44 -7.99
N GLY A 9 -1.57 -8.44 -8.85
CA GLY A 9 -1.62 -9.85 -8.45
C GLY A 9 -0.31 -10.32 -7.81
N LYS A 10 0.82 -9.98 -8.45
CA LYS A 10 2.17 -10.29 -7.96
C LYS A 10 2.44 -9.64 -6.59
N ILE A 11 2.21 -8.34 -6.46
CA ILE A 11 2.44 -7.61 -5.20
C ILE A 11 1.56 -8.16 -4.09
N THR A 12 0.28 -8.45 -4.39
CA THR A 12 -0.66 -9.01 -3.41
C THR A 12 -0.20 -10.40 -2.94
N MET A 13 0.25 -11.25 -3.86
CA MET A 13 0.78 -12.58 -3.54
C MET A 13 2.03 -12.50 -2.65
N GLN A 14 3.02 -11.68 -3.03
CA GLN A 14 4.23 -11.45 -2.22
C GLN A 14 3.88 -10.92 -0.83
N ALA A 15 2.98 -9.95 -0.74
CA ALA A 15 2.55 -9.39 0.54
C ALA A 15 1.89 -10.45 1.44
N MET A 16 1.05 -11.33 0.87
CA MET A 16 0.44 -12.44 1.60
C MET A 16 1.48 -13.46 2.07
N GLU A 17 2.40 -13.89 1.20
CA GLU A 17 3.48 -14.82 1.56
C GLU A 17 4.34 -14.28 2.70
N ILE A 18 4.68 -12.99 2.65
CA ILE A 18 5.44 -12.32 3.72
C ILE A 18 4.63 -12.30 5.02
N MET A 19 3.34 -11.94 4.97
CA MET A 19 2.48 -11.90 6.15
C MET A 19 2.28 -13.29 6.78
N ASP A 20 2.21 -14.34 5.97
CA ASP A 20 2.04 -15.72 6.45
C ASP A 20 3.25 -16.18 7.28
N VAL A 21 4.47 -15.80 6.90
CA VAL A 21 5.70 -16.09 7.67
C VAL A 21 5.72 -15.33 9.02
N MET A 22 5.00 -14.22 9.13
CA MET A 22 5.02 -13.42 10.36
C MET A 22 4.20 -14.02 11.49
N GLU A 23 3.21 -14.88 11.19
CA GLU A 23 2.29 -15.50 12.17
C GLU A 23 1.57 -14.49 13.09
N LEU A 24 1.22 -13.31 12.57
CA LEU A 24 0.51 -12.26 13.31
C LEU A 24 -0.98 -12.20 12.92
N LYS A 25 -1.82 -11.70 13.83
CA LYS A 25 -3.25 -11.48 13.60
C LYS A 25 -3.63 -10.02 13.75
N GLU A 26 -4.36 -9.46 12.79
CA GLU A 26 -4.67 -8.02 12.74
C GLU A 26 -5.37 -7.53 14.02
N GLU A 27 -6.33 -8.30 14.54
CA GLU A 27 -7.13 -7.94 15.71
C GLU A 27 -6.28 -7.73 16.98
N GLU A 28 -5.10 -8.36 17.05
CA GLU A 28 -4.17 -8.26 18.16
C GLU A 28 -3.25 -7.01 18.04
N LEU A 29 -3.16 -6.41 16.85
CA LEU A 29 -2.21 -5.33 16.54
C LEU A 29 -2.81 -3.92 16.60
N ARG A 30 -4.09 -3.77 16.96
CA ARG A 30 -4.77 -2.45 16.99
C ARG A 30 -4.03 -1.40 17.82
N LEU A 31 -3.47 -1.78 18.96
CA LEU A 31 -2.71 -0.87 19.83
C LEU A 31 -1.37 -0.45 19.21
N ILE A 32 -0.72 -1.38 18.51
CA ILE A 32 0.57 -1.15 17.84
C ILE A 32 0.38 -0.19 16.66
N ARG A 33 -0.72 -0.34 15.90
CA ARG A 33 -1.08 0.58 14.82
C ARG A 33 -1.07 2.04 15.27
N ASN A 34 -1.72 2.32 16.40
CA ASN A 34 -1.76 3.66 16.99
C ASN A 34 -0.40 4.12 17.49
N LEU A 35 0.36 3.24 18.16
CA LEU A 35 1.70 3.54 18.66
C LEU A 35 2.66 3.93 17.52
N LEU A 36 2.57 3.24 16.38
CA LEU A 36 3.41 3.48 15.22
C LEU A 36 2.89 4.62 14.32
N GLY A 37 1.70 5.16 14.61
CA GLY A 37 1.07 6.19 13.79
C GLY A 37 0.68 5.71 12.38
N ILE A 38 0.55 4.39 12.18
CA ILE A 38 0.20 3.80 10.89
C ILE A 38 -1.30 3.99 10.66
N ARG A 39 -1.66 4.85 9.72
CA ARG A 39 -3.06 5.06 9.33
C ARG A 39 -3.40 4.14 8.15
N PRO A 40 -4.59 3.50 8.16
CA PRO A 40 -5.08 2.80 6.98
C PRO A 40 -5.06 3.70 5.75
N LEU A 41 -4.89 3.11 4.58
CA LEU A 41 -5.02 3.82 3.32
C LEU A 41 -6.46 4.33 3.20
N ALA A 42 -6.59 5.64 3.13
CA ALA A 42 -7.87 6.30 2.91
C ALA A 42 -8.35 5.91 1.50
N LEU A 43 -9.54 5.31 1.38
CA LEU A 43 -10.10 4.79 0.12
C LEU A 43 -11.53 5.28 -0.11
N GLU A 44 -11.95 6.28 0.65
CA GLU A 44 -13.30 6.83 0.66
C GLU A 44 -13.67 7.41 -0.71
N GLU A 45 -12.73 8.09 -1.37
CA GLU A 45 -12.97 8.67 -2.71
C GLU A 45 -13.11 7.59 -3.79
N CYS A 46 -12.46 6.43 -3.58
CA CYS A 46 -12.59 5.27 -4.46
C CYS A 46 -13.85 4.43 -4.19
N LYS A 47 -14.52 4.64 -3.05
CA LYS A 47 -15.76 3.95 -2.65
C LYS A 47 -16.98 4.87 -2.65
N SER A 48 -16.80 6.15 -2.93
CA SER A 48 -17.84 7.17 -2.88
C SER A 48 -18.90 6.93 -3.95
N GLU A 49 -20.17 7.15 -3.60
CA GLU A 49 -21.28 7.19 -4.57
C GLU A 49 -21.09 8.33 -5.58
N SER A 50 -20.46 9.43 -5.16
CA SER A 50 -20.04 10.54 -6.02
C SER A 50 -18.59 10.33 -6.46
N PHE A 51 -18.33 9.24 -7.15
CA PHE A 51 -16.99 8.84 -7.56
C PHE A 51 -16.29 9.94 -8.37
N SER A 52 -15.07 10.30 -7.94
CA SER A 52 -14.18 11.21 -8.66
C SER A 52 -12.91 10.45 -9.03
N PRO A 53 -12.66 10.18 -10.33
CA PRO A 53 -11.44 9.50 -10.76
C PRO A 53 -10.20 10.25 -10.26
N VAL A 54 -10.22 11.58 -10.36
CA VAL A 54 -9.15 12.47 -9.89
C VAL A 54 -8.88 12.25 -8.40
N ALA A 55 -9.92 12.32 -7.57
CA ALA A 55 -9.76 12.19 -6.12
C ALA A 55 -9.32 10.78 -5.73
N CYS A 56 -9.89 9.74 -6.34
CA CYS A 56 -9.50 8.36 -6.08
C CYS A 56 -8.05 8.08 -6.49
N TYR A 57 -7.61 8.46 -7.70
CA TYR A 57 -6.24 8.22 -8.14
C TYR A 57 -5.21 8.99 -7.31
N SER A 58 -5.48 10.26 -6.98
CA SER A 58 -4.61 11.04 -6.09
C SER A 58 -4.53 10.42 -4.69
N GLN A 59 -5.67 10.02 -4.12
CA GLN A 59 -5.72 9.37 -2.81
C GLN A 59 -4.94 8.04 -2.81
N PHE A 60 -5.16 7.22 -3.84
CA PHE A 60 -4.55 5.91 -4.00
C PHE A 60 -3.03 6.00 -4.21
N SER A 61 -2.57 6.81 -5.15
CA SER A 61 -1.14 7.04 -5.42
C SER A 61 -0.41 7.54 -4.16
N ASN A 62 -0.97 8.54 -3.47
CA ASN A 62 -0.38 9.06 -2.23
C ASN A 62 -0.33 8.03 -1.10
N GLY A 63 -1.36 7.18 -1.03
CA GLY A 63 -1.41 6.06 -0.10
C GLY A 63 -0.29 5.04 -0.36
N LEU A 64 -0.14 4.60 -1.61
CA LEU A 64 0.89 3.63 -2.01
C LEU A 64 2.30 4.16 -1.78
N LYS A 65 2.58 5.43 -2.12
CA LYS A 65 3.87 6.07 -1.81
C LYS A 65 4.15 6.08 -0.31
N SER A 66 3.14 6.38 0.51
CA SER A 66 3.28 6.35 1.97
C SER A 66 3.64 4.95 2.48
N MET A 67 2.98 3.91 1.94
CA MET A 67 3.26 2.51 2.29
C MET A 67 4.67 2.09 1.86
N HIS A 68 5.04 2.38 0.61
CA HIS A 68 6.37 2.11 0.09
C HIS A 68 7.44 2.76 0.97
N SER A 69 7.29 4.05 1.30
CA SER A 69 8.25 4.77 2.13
C SER A 69 8.38 4.18 3.54
N LEU A 70 7.26 3.75 4.16
CA LEU A 70 7.28 3.09 5.46
C LEU A 70 8.00 1.74 5.39
N LEU A 71 7.68 0.90 4.40
CA LEU A 71 8.30 -0.40 4.19
C LEU A 71 9.80 -0.28 3.87
N SER A 72 10.20 0.68 3.03
CA SER A 72 11.61 0.95 2.72
C SER A 72 12.40 1.48 3.93
N SER A 73 11.72 2.00 4.95
CA SER A 73 12.36 2.49 6.18
C SER A 73 12.51 1.42 7.26
N ALA A 74 11.86 0.27 7.08
CA ALA A 74 11.95 -0.82 8.04
C ALA A 74 13.32 -1.50 7.95
N HIS A 75 13.89 -1.85 9.10
CA HIS A 75 15.05 -2.70 9.17
C HIS A 75 14.60 -4.12 8.85
N LEU A 76 15.21 -4.71 7.82
CA LEU A 76 14.89 -6.07 7.41
C LEU A 76 15.34 -7.04 8.49
N TYR A 77 14.39 -7.79 9.04
CA TYR A 77 14.68 -8.98 9.84
C TYR A 77 15.12 -10.11 8.91
N THR A 78 15.96 -11.01 9.42
CA THR A 78 16.55 -12.11 8.63
C THR A 78 15.55 -13.06 7.98
N GLU A 79 14.27 -13.02 8.37
CA GLU A 79 13.21 -13.90 7.88
C GLU A 79 12.34 -13.26 6.77
N VAL A 80 12.47 -11.95 6.52
CA VAL A 80 11.59 -11.23 5.58
C VAL A 80 12.40 -10.34 4.66
N ASP A 81 12.40 -10.68 3.37
CA ASP A 81 12.95 -9.83 2.30
C ASP A 81 11.81 -9.05 1.63
N LEU A 82 11.89 -7.72 1.70
CA LEU A 82 10.92 -6.81 1.05
C LEU A 82 11.41 -6.30 -0.30
N THR A 83 12.60 -6.68 -0.76
CA THR A 83 13.26 -6.05 -1.92
C THR A 83 12.42 -6.15 -3.19
N ASP A 84 11.97 -7.35 -3.55
CA ASP A 84 11.18 -7.56 -4.76
C ASP A 84 9.80 -6.89 -4.65
N LEU A 85 9.16 -7.00 -3.48
CA LEU A 85 7.88 -6.34 -3.22
C LEU A 85 7.98 -4.82 -3.37
N LEU A 86 9.03 -4.21 -2.83
CA LEU A 86 9.26 -2.76 -2.92
C LEU A 86 9.52 -2.33 -4.36
N TYR A 87 10.28 -3.12 -5.12
CA TYR A 87 10.53 -2.87 -6.54
C TYR A 87 9.22 -2.92 -7.36
N ASP A 88 8.45 -3.99 -7.20
CA ASP A 88 7.18 -4.18 -7.92
C ASP A 88 6.17 -3.09 -7.53
N LEU A 89 6.11 -2.71 -6.24
CA LEU A 89 5.26 -1.63 -5.76
C LEU A 89 5.67 -0.27 -6.34
N LEU A 90 6.97 0.01 -6.45
CA LEU A 90 7.47 1.25 -7.05
C LEU A 90 7.18 1.32 -8.56
N GLU A 91 7.31 0.20 -9.27
CA GLU A 91 6.91 0.09 -10.68
C GLU A 91 5.42 0.38 -10.84
N PHE A 92 4.58 -0.21 -9.97
CA PHE A 92 3.14 0.02 -10.02
C PHE A 92 2.78 1.49 -9.75
N ILE A 93 3.40 2.11 -8.74
CA ILE A 93 3.21 3.54 -8.44
C ILE A 93 3.55 4.38 -9.67
N SER A 94 4.69 4.12 -10.30
CA SER A 94 5.12 4.83 -11.52
C SER A 94 4.10 4.70 -12.64
N ASN A 95 3.58 3.49 -12.88
CA ASN A 95 2.55 3.25 -13.90
C ASN A 95 1.24 4.02 -13.62
N VAL A 96 0.84 4.11 -12.35
CA VAL A 96 -0.34 4.90 -11.94
C VAL A 96 -0.10 6.39 -12.17
N GLU A 97 1.08 6.90 -11.82
CA GLU A 97 1.44 8.31 -12.02
C GLU A 97 1.55 8.71 -13.49
N GLU A 98 2.11 7.85 -14.34
CA GLU A 98 2.13 8.05 -15.79
C GLU A 98 0.72 8.15 -16.35
N MET A 99 -0.18 7.26 -15.92
CA MET A 99 -1.59 7.30 -16.30
C MET A 99 -2.29 8.55 -15.77
N MET A 100 -2.04 8.96 -14.52
CA MET A 100 -2.56 10.21 -13.95
C MET A 100 -2.13 11.41 -14.80
N THR A 101 -0.84 11.47 -15.15
CA THR A 101 -0.28 12.53 -16.01
C THR A 101 -0.96 12.57 -17.37
N ALA A 102 -1.14 11.41 -18.01
CA ALA A 102 -1.82 11.30 -19.30
C ALA A 102 -3.27 11.77 -19.26
N GLN A 103 -3.93 11.70 -18.09
CA GLN A 103 -5.30 12.16 -17.87
C GLN A 103 -5.38 13.60 -17.33
N GLY A 104 -4.24 14.29 -17.16
CA GLY A 104 -4.19 15.64 -16.59
C GLY A 104 -4.48 15.70 -15.09
N ILE A 105 -4.37 14.57 -14.38
CA ILE A 105 -4.53 14.48 -12.93
C ILE A 105 -3.20 14.93 -12.28
N PRO A 106 -3.21 15.94 -11.39
CA PRO A 106 -2.01 16.40 -10.74
C PRO A 106 -1.42 15.33 -9.82
N ILE A 107 -0.10 15.18 -9.88
CA ILE A 107 0.67 14.34 -8.96
C ILE A 107 1.09 15.20 -7.77
N ASP A 108 0.68 14.79 -6.57
CA ASP A 108 1.10 15.47 -5.36
C ASP A 108 2.56 15.17 -5.03
N THR A 109 3.25 16.18 -4.50
CA THR A 109 4.60 16.00 -3.95
C THR A 109 4.51 15.14 -2.69
N HIS A 110 5.11 13.96 -2.74
CA HIS A 110 5.11 13.04 -1.60
C HIS A 110 6.26 13.38 -0.63
N VAL A 111 5.93 13.50 0.65
CA VAL A 111 6.91 13.57 1.72
C VAL A 111 7.13 12.15 2.27
N PRO A 112 8.33 11.57 2.15
CA PRO A 112 8.63 10.23 2.64
C PRO A 112 8.28 10.08 4.13
N LYS A 113 7.54 9.02 4.45
CA LYS A 113 7.22 8.61 5.83
C LYS A 113 8.18 7.51 6.27
N LYS A 114 8.48 7.48 7.57
CA LYS A 114 9.33 6.45 8.17
C LYS A 114 8.66 5.90 9.42
N LEU A 115 8.94 4.64 9.73
CA LEU A 115 8.61 4.10 11.04
C LEU A 115 9.35 4.88 12.14
N PRO A 116 8.79 5.00 13.35
CA PRO A 116 9.46 5.68 14.46
C PRO A 116 10.80 5.03 14.79
N ASN A 117 11.80 5.84 15.16
CA ASN A 117 13.08 5.33 15.66
C ASN A 117 12.92 4.68 17.03
N GLY A 118 13.77 3.69 17.35
CA GLY A 118 13.82 3.07 18.68
C GLY A 118 12.65 2.15 18.99
N ILE A 119 11.92 1.69 17.96
CA ILE A 119 10.91 0.64 18.10
C ILE A 119 11.58 -0.73 18.27
N THR A 120 10.88 -1.62 18.97
CA THR A 120 11.31 -3.02 19.14
C THR A 120 11.14 -3.81 17.85
N GLU A 121 11.82 -4.95 17.75
CA GLU A 121 11.68 -5.88 16.62
C GLU A 121 10.25 -6.34 16.39
N PHE A 122 9.54 -6.68 17.45
CA PHE A 122 8.13 -7.03 17.36
C PHE A 122 7.27 -5.88 16.82
N GLN A 123 7.53 -4.64 17.25
CA GLN A 123 6.80 -3.47 16.76
C GLN A 123 7.07 -3.20 15.29
N GLU A 124 8.31 -3.36 14.83
CA GLU A 124 8.65 -3.20 13.42
C GLU A 124 8.01 -4.30 12.58
N LYS A 125 8.12 -5.57 13.00
CA LYS A 125 7.43 -6.72 12.37
C LYS A 125 5.91 -6.50 12.26
N ALA A 126 5.28 -6.10 13.37
CA ALA A 126 3.85 -5.77 13.39
C ALA A 126 3.51 -4.57 12.50
N GLY A 127 4.40 -3.56 12.44
CA GLY A 127 4.26 -2.42 11.55
C GLY A 127 4.27 -2.83 10.08
N ILE A 128 5.23 -3.65 9.67
CA ILE A 128 5.31 -4.22 8.32
C ILE A 128 4.03 -5.00 8.01
N PHE A 129 3.62 -5.93 8.89
CA PHE A 129 2.38 -6.71 8.71
C PHE A 129 1.16 -5.82 8.48
N LEU A 130 0.96 -4.79 9.31
CA LEU A 130 -0.16 -3.86 9.18
C LEU A 130 -0.16 -3.11 7.85
N ILE A 131 1.03 -2.70 7.37
CA ILE A 131 1.17 -2.00 6.08
C ILE A 131 0.87 -2.94 4.91
N LEU A 132 1.36 -4.18 4.95
CA LEU A 132 1.09 -5.19 3.91
C LEU A 132 -0.39 -5.57 3.87
N HIS A 133 -1.02 -5.71 5.03
CA HIS A 133 -2.46 -5.97 5.12
C HIS A 133 -3.27 -4.83 4.49
N ASP A 134 -2.93 -3.58 4.80
CA ASP A 134 -3.58 -2.41 4.21
C ASP A 134 -3.35 -2.32 2.69
N LEU A 135 -2.16 -2.72 2.22
CA LEU A 135 -1.82 -2.78 0.79
C LEU A 135 -2.71 -3.77 0.03
N CYS A 136 -2.85 -5.00 0.54
CA CYS A 136 -3.74 -6.02 -0.04
C CYS A 136 -5.19 -5.53 -0.09
N ASN A 137 -5.66 -4.89 0.98
CA ASN A 137 -7.00 -4.31 1.02
C ASN A 137 -7.18 -3.18 0.00
N ALA A 138 -6.18 -2.31 -0.15
CA ALA A 138 -6.20 -1.23 -1.12
C ALA A 138 -6.29 -1.74 -2.56
N PHE A 139 -5.51 -2.76 -2.90
CA PHE A 139 -5.57 -3.36 -4.24
C PHE A 139 -6.91 -4.04 -4.53
N ASN A 140 -7.47 -4.77 -3.57
CA ASN A 140 -8.79 -5.38 -3.73
C ASN A 140 -9.89 -4.33 -3.97
N VAL A 141 -9.86 -3.22 -3.24
CA VAL A 141 -10.80 -2.11 -3.45
C VAL A 141 -10.59 -1.45 -4.81
N PHE A 142 -9.34 -1.16 -5.16
CA PHE A 142 -9.01 -0.50 -6.43
C PHE A 142 -9.41 -1.35 -7.64
N GLN A 143 -9.17 -2.67 -7.61
CA GLN A 143 -9.61 -3.59 -8.66
C GLN A 143 -11.14 -3.65 -8.80
N LYS A 144 -11.87 -3.67 -7.68
CA LYS A 144 -13.35 -3.64 -7.69
C LYS A 144 -13.89 -2.32 -8.23
N GLY A 145 -13.27 -1.20 -7.84
CA GLY A 145 -13.61 0.14 -8.35
C GLY A 145 -13.42 0.23 -9.87
N LEU A 146 -12.28 -0.24 -10.39
CA LEU A 146 -12.02 -0.29 -11.82
C LEU A 146 -13.02 -1.18 -12.58
N ALA A 147 -13.36 -2.35 -12.05
CA ALA A 147 -14.30 -3.26 -12.70
C ALA A 147 -15.73 -2.68 -12.82
N ALA A 148 -16.14 -1.86 -11.85
CA ALA A 148 -17.45 -1.18 -11.85
C ALA A 148 -17.54 -0.02 -12.87
N GLN A 149 -16.42 0.46 -13.41
CA GLN A 149 -16.38 1.56 -14.39
C GLN A 149 -16.58 1.12 -15.85
N TRP A 150 -16.60 -0.19 -16.13
CA TRP A 150 -16.74 -0.75 -17.48
C TRP A 150 -18.09 -1.46 -17.73
N GLN A 151 -19.12 -1.11 -16.94
CA GLN A 151 -20.52 -1.51 -17.13
C GLN A 151 -21.38 -0.27 -17.31
#